data_AF-A0A1F9NLF1-F1
#
_entry.id   AF-A0A1F9NLF1-F1
#
_cell.length_a   1.000
_cell.length_b   1.000
_cell.length_c   1.000
_cell.angle_alpha   90.00
_cell.angle_beta   90.00
_cell.angle_gamma   90.00
#
_symmetry.space_group_name_H-M   'P 1'
#
loop_
_entity.id
_entity.type
_entity.pdbx_description
1 polymer ?
#
loop_
_entity_poly.entity_id
_entity_poly.type
_entity_poly.pdbx_seq_one_letter_code
_entity_poly.pdbx_strand_id
1 'polypeptide(L)'
;MRVHGNPFSLFTQASINLAEDDELLSLMQAARFDKVFIGIETPSAECNRAAGKMQNVKADLLESVRRIQEHGMEVMGGFIVGFDQDPPEIFERQIAFIREAAIPISMVGVLIALPNTRLWRRLSDEGRILRQSMGDNTAALLNFIPRMDPDALLAGYRKVLASIYSPSEYFERAQAMIARLGVRPRPRLAFSDYLALFRSFVRQGIFARYRVAYWRFLGKTFFRTPRHIGLAVTLAIMGHHFFTLTRRLESGGPRRDATT
;
A
#
# COMPACT_ATOMS: atom_id res chain seq x y z
N MET A 1 18.81 -4.82 -21.86
CA MET A 1 19.04 -4.40 -20.45
C MET A 1 20.41 -4.82 -19.92
N ARG A 2 20.74 -6.12 -19.92
CA ARG A 2 22.06 -6.64 -19.46
C ARG A 2 23.25 -6.08 -20.25
N VAL A 3 23.16 -6.03 -21.58
CA VAL A 3 24.20 -5.47 -22.49
C VAL A 3 24.53 -4.00 -22.19
N HIS A 4 23.62 -3.25 -21.56
CA HIS A 4 23.83 -1.84 -21.18
C HIS A 4 24.13 -1.67 -19.67
N GLY A 5 24.49 -2.75 -18.97
CA GLY A 5 24.82 -2.72 -17.54
C GLY A 5 23.63 -2.41 -16.62
N ASN A 6 22.40 -2.68 -17.09
CA ASN A 6 21.14 -2.51 -16.36
C ASN A 6 20.94 -1.11 -15.73
N PRO A 7 20.67 -0.07 -16.53
CA PRO A 7 20.71 1.33 -16.06
C PRO A 7 19.53 1.75 -15.17
N PHE A 8 18.42 1.02 -15.16
CA PHE A 8 17.21 1.34 -14.38
C PHE A 8 16.61 0.08 -13.73
N SER A 9 15.69 0.28 -12.78
CA SER A 9 14.77 -0.74 -12.27
C SER A 9 13.40 -0.60 -12.94
N LEU A 10 12.61 -1.66 -12.91
CA LEU A 10 11.25 -1.69 -13.46
C LEU A 10 10.21 -1.83 -12.34
N PHE A 11 9.03 -1.27 -12.57
CA PHE A 11 7.84 -1.52 -11.78
C PHE A 11 6.68 -1.89 -12.71
N THR A 12 5.72 -2.66 -12.22
CA THR A 12 4.49 -2.98 -12.96
C THR A 12 3.29 -3.13 -12.02
N GLN A 13 2.11 -3.30 -12.61
CA GLN A 13 0.90 -3.74 -11.94
C GLN A 13 0.54 -5.13 -12.47
N ALA A 14 0.20 -6.06 -11.56
CA ALA A 14 -0.20 -7.41 -11.91
C ALA A 14 -1.32 -7.90 -10.97
N SER A 15 -1.96 -9.01 -11.33
CA SER A 15 -2.82 -9.77 -10.42
C SER A 15 -1.99 -10.68 -9.52
N ILE A 16 -2.60 -11.13 -8.42
CA ILE A 16 -1.90 -11.94 -7.39
C ILE A 16 -1.42 -13.31 -7.90
N ASN A 17 -2.03 -13.84 -8.97
CA ASN A 17 -1.61 -15.09 -9.61
C ASN A 17 -0.15 -15.06 -10.13
N LEU A 18 0.46 -13.88 -10.25
CA LEU A 18 1.90 -13.75 -10.48
C LEU A 18 2.72 -14.59 -9.47
N ALA A 19 2.23 -14.75 -8.24
CA ALA A 19 2.89 -15.54 -7.21
C ALA A 19 2.97 -17.05 -7.51
N GLU A 20 2.16 -17.55 -8.45
CA GLU A 20 2.09 -18.96 -8.84
C GLU A 20 3.07 -19.30 -9.98
N ASP A 21 3.69 -18.29 -10.61
CA ASP A 21 4.59 -18.45 -11.75
C ASP A 21 6.05 -18.12 -11.36
N ASP A 22 6.75 -19.12 -10.84
CA ASP A 22 8.14 -18.97 -10.38
C ASP A 22 9.12 -18.63 -11.51
N GLU A 23 8.85 -19.09 -12.73
CA GLU A 23 9.67 -18.75 -13.89
C GLU A 23 9.51 -17.26 -14.21
N LEU A 24 8.28 -16.75 -14.28
CA LEU A 24 8.02 -15.34 -14.51
C LEU A 24 8.61 -14.46 -13.39
N LEU A 25 8.43 -14.83 -12.12
CA LEU A 25 9.04 -14.11 -10.99
C LEU A 25 10.57 -14.04 -11.11
N SER A 26 11.21 -15.15 -11.50
CA SER A 26 12.65 -15.23 -11.73
C SER A 26 13.09 -14.35 -12.91
N LEU A 27 12.35 -14.37 -14.01
CA LEU A 27 12.60 -13.51 -15.17
C LEU A 27 12.41 -12.03 -14.83
N MET A 28 11.41 -11.68 -14.03
CA MET A 28 11.16 -10.33 -13.54
C MET A 28 12.32 -9.85 -12.66
N GLN A 29 12.77 -10.67 -11.70
CA GLN A 29 13.95 -10.35 -10.89
C GLN A 29 15.20 -10.16 -11.77
N ALA A 30 15.41 -11.05 -12.75
CA ALA A 30 16.51 -10.97 -13.72
C ALA A 30 16.45 -9.72 -14.62
N ALA A 31 15.24 -9.22 -14.88
CA ALA A 31 14.95 -7.97 -15.59
C ALA A 31 14.94 -6.74 -14.66
N ARG A 32 15.31 -6.88 -13.38
CA ARG A 32 15.31 -5.82 -12.36
C ARG A 32 13.95 -5.19 -12.08
N PHE A 33 12.87 -5.95 -12.14
CA PHE A 33 11.66 -5.54 -11.44
C PHE A 33 11.96 -5.48 -9.95
N ASP A 34 11.71 -4.32 -9.35
CA ASP A 34 11.95 -4.11 -7.93
C ASP A 34 10.64 -3.88 -7.18
N LYS A 35 9.55 -3.54 -7.87
CA LYS A 35 8.22 -3.40 -7.27
C LYS A 35 7.12 -3.95 -8.17
N VAL A 36 6.07 -4.44 -7.54
CA VAL A 36 4.80 -4.77 -8.22
C VAL A 36 3.62 -4.22 -7.42
N PHE A 37 2.68 -3.58 -8.11
CA PHE A 37 1.39 -3.23 -7.53
C PHE A 37 0.41 -4.40 -7.73
N ILE A 38 -0.21 -4.84 -6.63
CA ILE A 38 -1.22 -5.90 -6.63
C ILE A 38 -2.52 -5.36 -6.04
N GLY A 39 -3.61 -5.49 -6.79
CA GLY A 39 -4.97 -5.23 -6.29
C GLY A 39 -5.44 -6.41 -5.44
N ILE A 40 -5.16 -6.36 -4.14
CA ILE A 40 -5.60 -7.36 -3.16
C ILE A 40 -7.08 -7.14 -2.80
N GLU A 41 -7.51 -5.88 -2.83
CA GLU A 41 -8.84 -5.37 -2.49
C GLU A 41 -9.19 -5.59 -1.02
N THR A 42 -9.33 -6.83 -0.56
CA THR A 42 -9.79 -7.14 0.79
C THR A 42 -9.40 -8.57 1.21
N PRO A 43 -9.14 -8.82 2.51
CA PRO A 43 -8.97 -10.18 3.04
C PRO A 43 -10.31 -10.94 3.14
N SER A 44 -11.44 -10.31 2.80
CA SER A 44 -12.74 -10.99 2.74
C SER A 44 -12.91 -11.75 1.43
N ALA A 45 -12.82 -13.09 1.49
CA ALA A 45 -13.07 -13.95 0.34
C ALA A 45 -14.47 -13.74 -0.25
N GLU A 46 -15.48 -13.47 0.59
CA GLU A 46 -16.84 -13.17 0.14
C GLU A 46 -16.89 -11.90 -0.73
N CYS A 47 -16.28 -10.81 -0.25
CA CYS A 47 -16.21 -9.55 -0.99
C CYS A 47 -15.43 -9.70 -2.30
N ASN A 48 -14.30 -10.44 -2.29
CA ASN A 48 -13.54 -10.72 -3.51
C ASN A 48 -14.36 -11.54 -4.54
N ARG A 49 -15.15 -12.53 -4.10
CA ARG A 49 -16.07 -13.26 -5.00
C ARG A 49 -17.13 -12.33 -5.57
N ALA A 50 -17.75 -11.50 -4.73
CA ALA A 50 -18.78 -10.55 -5.17
C ALA A 50 -18.22 -9.51 -6.16
N ALA A 51 -16.96 -9.11 -5.99
CA ALA A 51 -16.23 -8.21 -6.89
C ALA A 51 -15.70 -8.90 -8.17
N GLY A 52 -15.88 -10.21 -8.32
CA GLY A 52 -15.37 -10.99 -9.45
C GLY A 52 -13.85 -11.23 -9.43
N LYS A 53 -13.18 -10.99 -8.30
CA LYS A 53 -11.73 -11.14 -8.10
C LYS A 53 -11.39 -12.57 -7.69
N MET A 54 -11.77 -13.54 -8.52
CA MET A 54 -11.60 -14.97 -8.21
C MET A 54 -10.14 -15.37 -7.96
N GLN A 55 -9.19 -14.71 -8.62
CA GLN A 55 -7.76 -14.91 -8.36
C GLN A 55 -7.34 -14.56 -6.92
N ASN A 56 -8.02 -13.62 -6.26
CA ASN A 56 -7.75 -13.24 -4.86
C ASN A 56 -8.40 -14.21 -3.85
N VAL A 57 -9.03 -15.28 -4.33
CA VAL A 57 -9.74 -16.28 -3.52
C VAL A 57 -9.14 -17.68 -3.69
N LYS A 58 -8.47 -17.93 -4.83
CA LYS A 58 -7.92 -19.25 -5.19
C LYS A 58 -6.67 -19.65 -4.41
N ALA A 59 -5.88 -18.66 -3.99
CA ALA A 59 -4.62 -18.86 -3.29
C ALA A 59 -4.64 -18.15 -1.93
N ASP A 60 -3.76 -18.60 -1.04
CA ASP A 60 -3.45 -17.86 0.17
C ASP A 60 -2.76 -16.54 -0.20
N LEU A 61 -3.44 -15.44 0.08
CA LEU A 61 -2.96 -14.09 -0.24
C LEU A 61 -1.67 -13.73 0.52
N LEU A 62 -1.52 -14.18 1.76
CA LEU A 62 -0.31 -13.91 2.57
C LEU A 62 0.89 -14.65 2.00
N GLU A 63 0.71 -15.92 1.67
CA GLU A 63 1.73 -16.74 1.01
C GLU A 63 2.12 -16.15 -0.35
N SER A 64 1.12 -15.74 -1.13
CA SER A 64 1.35 -15.14 -2.45
C SER A 64 2.18 -13.85 -2.37
N VAL A 65 1.86 -12.97 -1.41
CA VAL A 65 2.65 -11.75 -1.15
C VAL A 65 4.07 -12.12 -0.71
N ARG A 66 4.22 -13.12 0.18
CA ARG A 66 5.52 -13.57 0.66
C ARG A 66 6.40 -14.07 -0.49
N ARG A 67 5.88 -14.92 -1.37
CA ARG A 67 6.61 -15.46 -2.54
C ARG A 67 7.12 -14.35 -3.46
N ILE A 68 6.30 -13.33 -3.74
CA ILE A 68 6.73 -12.18 -4.55
C ILE A 68 7.86 -11.40 -3.84
N GLN A 69 7.74 -11.19 -2.53
CA GLN A 69 8.78 -10.52 -1.73
C GLN A 69 10.10 -11.31 -1.70
N GLU A 70 10.03 -12.63 -1.58
CA GLU A 70 11.22 -13.52 -1.60
C GLU A 70 11.99 -13.42 -2.93
N HIS A 71 11.30 -13.14 -4.03
CA HIS A 71 11.91 -12.83 -5.33
C HIS A 71 12.48 -11.41 -5.45
N GLY A 72 12.59 -10.67 -4.33
CA GLY A 72 13.26 -9.37 -4.25
C GLY A 72 12.41 -8.18 -4.71
N MET A 73 11.10 -8.39 -4.91
CA MET A 73 10.16 -7.36 -5.32
C MET A 73 9.33 -6.85 -4.14
N GLU A 74 9.25 -5.53 -3.95
CA GLU A 74 8.31 -4.95 -2.99
C GLU A 74 6.89 -5.08 -3.53
N VAL A 75 5.96 -5.57 -2.71
CA VAL A 75 4.54 -5.54 -3.05
C VAL A 75 3.95 -4.22 -2.57
N MET A 76 3.36 -3.47 -3.48
CA MET A 76 2.45 -2.36 -3.18
C MET A 76 1.02 -2.91 -3.22
N GLY A 77 0.29 -2.81 -2.12
CA GLY A 77 -1.06 -3.38 -2.02
C GLY A 77 -2.14 -2.34 -2.28
N GLY A 78 -3.06 -2.63 -3.20
CA GLY A 78 -4.34 -1.91 -3.33
C GLY A 78 -5.40 -2.58 -2.46
N PHE A 79 -6.08 -1.79 -1.64
CA PHE A 79 -7.12 -2.24 -0.72
C PHE A 79 -8.36 -1.35 -0.81
N ILE A 80 -9.53 -1.94 -0.61
CA ILE A 80 -10.82 -1.29 -0.68
C ILE A 80 -11.66 -1.72 0.53
N VAL A 81 -12.36 -0.77 1.15
CA VAL A 81 -13.40 -1.00 2.15
C VAL A 81 -14.73 -0.41 1.68
N GLY A 82 -15.85 -0.87 2.21
CA GLY A 82 -17.19 -0.41 1.85
C GLY A 82 -17.90 -1.30 0.83
N PHE A 83 -17.51 -2.58 0.73
CA PHE A 83 -18.31 -3.57 0.01
C PHE A 83 -19.62 -3.83 0.77
N ASP A 84 -20.69 -4.17 0.05
CA ASP A 84 -21.97 -4.53 0.66
C ASP A 84 -21.89 -5.78 1.55
N GLN A 85 -20.85 -6.59 1.36
CA GLN A 85 -20.55 -7.82 2.12
C GLN A 85 -19.51 -7.60 3.23
N ASP A 86 -19.02 -6.38 3.43
CA ASP A 86 -18.03 -6.13 4.48
C ASP A 86 -18.67 -6.34 5.87
N PRO A 87 -18.10 -7.22 6.72
CA PRO A 87 -18.57 -7.36 8.09
C PRO A 87 -18.09 -6.18 8.96
N PRO A 88 -18.68 -5.95 10.15
CA PRO A 88 -18.26 -4.88 11.04
C PRO A 88 -16.76 -4.88 11.38
N GLU A 89 -16.14 -6.05 11.53
CA GLU A 89 -14.73 -6.23 11.84
C GLU A 89 -13.77 -6.13 10.63
N ILE A 90 -14.26 -5.70 9.46
CA ILE A 90 -13.44 -5.63 8.24
C ILE A 90 -12.19 -4.76 8.41
N PHE A 91 -12.29 -3.67 9.18
CA PHE A 91 -11.19 -2.71 9.34
C PHE A 91 -10.02 -3.35 10.09
N GLU A 92 -10.31 -4.09 11.15
CA GLU A 92 -9.36 -4.84 11.95
C GLU A 92 -8.73 -5.95 11.11
N ARG A 93 -9.53 -6.67 10.32
CA ARG A 93 -9.05 -7.70 9.39
C ARG A 93 -8.12 -7.12 8.33
N GLN A 94 -8.43 -5.96 7.76
CA GLN A 94 -7.56 -5.25 6.81
C GLN A 94 -6.24 -4.85 7.45
N ILE A 95 -6.27 -4.24 8.66
CA ILE A 95 -5.05 -3.86 9.39
C ILE A 95 -4.18 -5.10 9.68
N ALA A 96 -4.79 -6.18 10.19
CA ALA A 96 -4.09 -7.42 10.50
C ALA A 96 -3.45 -8.03 9.25
N PHE A 97 -4.20 -8.12 8.16
CA PHE A 97 -3.69 -8.64 6.88
C PHE A 97 -2.51 -7.79 6.37
N ILE A 98 -2.64 -6.47 6.32
CA ILE A 98 -1.56 -5.56 5.86
C ILE A 98 -0.30 -5.74 6.71
N ARG A 99 -0.47 -5.87 8.03
CA ARG A 99 0.62 -6.11 8.98
C ARG A 99 1.31 -7.45 8.71
N GLU A 100 0.55 -8.53 8.60
CA GLU A 100 1.06 -9.88 8.42
C GLU A 100 1.71 -10.11 7.04
N ALA A 101 1.11 -9.55 6.00
CA ALA A 101 1.65 -9.51 4.63
C ALA A 101 2.93 -8.66 4.52
N ALA A 102 3.28 -7.90 5.58
CA ALA A 102 4.41 -6.99 5.62
C ALA A 102 4.41 -6.01 4.43
N ILE A 103 3.28 -5.36 4.16
CA ILE A 103 3.13 -4.41 3.04
C ILE A 103 3.27 -2.97 3.59
N PRO A 104 4.37 -2.26 3.33
CA PRO A 104 4.56 -0.91 3.87
C PRO A 104 3.71 0.12 3.11
N ILE A 105 3.65 -0.03 1.79
CA ILE A 105 2.93 0.86 0.86
C ILE A 105 1.56 0.23 0.57
N SER A 106 0.55 0.66 1.32
CA SER A 106 -0.83 0.16 1.23
C SER A 106 -1.79 1.27 0.82
N MET A 107 -2.27 1.22 -0.41
CA MET A 107 -3.26 2.15 -0.94
C MET A 107 -4.65 1.67 -0.56
N VAL A 108 -5.11 2.08 0.62
CA VAL A 108 -6.48 1.82 1.09
C VAL A 108 -7.39 2.93 0.56
N GLY A 109 -8.49 2.54 -0.07
CA GLY A 109 -9.55 3.44 -0.52
C GLY A 109 -10.92 2.98 -0.06
N VAL A 110 -11.91 3.87 -0.17
CA VAL A 110 -13.32 3.50 -0.01
C VAL A 110 -13.85 3.09 -1.39
N LEU A 111 -14.74 2.10 -1.43
CA LEU A 111 -15.33 1.60 -2.68
C LEU A 111 -16.03 2.74 -3.42
N ILE A 112 -15.75 2.83 -4.72
CA ILE A 112 -16.35 3.83 -5.62
C ILE A 112 -17.01 3.07 -6.76
N ALA A 113 -18.29 3.35 -7.00
CA ALA A 113 -18.99 2.85 -8.16
C ALA A 113 -18.61 3.69 -9.39
N LEU A 114 -17.83 3.15 -10.32
CA LEU A 114 -17.47 3.87 -11.54
C LEU A 114 -18.60 3.77 -12.59
N PRO A 115 -18.95 4.86 -13.30
CA PRO A 115 -19.97 4.83 -14.35
C PRO A 115 -19.79 3.67 -15.34
N ASN A 116 -20.91 3.11 -15.79
CA ASN A 116 -20.97 1.98 -16.75
C ASN A 116 -20.43 0.63 -16.25
N THR A 117 -19.89 0.54 -15.04
CA THR A 117 -19.50 -0.75 -14.43
C THR A 117 -20.71 -1.58 -14.01
N ARG A 118 -20.51 -2.89 -13.81
CA ARG A 118 -21.54 -3.79 -13.26
C ARG A 118 -22.03 -3.32 -11.89
N LEU A 119 -21.10 -2.83 -11.04
CA LEU A 119 -21.43 -2.28 -9.73
C LEU A 119 -22.31 -1.04 -9.85
N TRP A 120 -21.96 -0.11 -10.73
CA TRP A 120 -22.75 1.10 -10.97
C TRP A 120 -24.16 0.79 -11.46
N ARG A 121 -24.29 -0.07 -12.47
CA ARG A 121 -25.61 -0.46 -12.99
C ARG A 121 -26.49 -1.06 -11.89
N ARG A 122 -25.95 -2.04 -11.15
CA ARG A 122 -26.65 -2.64 -10.00
C ARG A 122 -27.09 -1.58 -8.97
N LEU A 123 -26.17 -0.71 -8.53
CA LEU A 123 -26.48 0.31 -7.52
C LEU A 123 -27.43 1.40 -8.05
N SER A 124 -27.40 1.68 -9.35
CA SER A 124 -28.33 2.59 -10.01
C SER A 124 -29.75 2.00 -10.01
N ASP A 125 -29.88 0.71 -10.35
CA ASP A 125 -31.15 -0.02 -10.31
C ASP A 125 -31.69 -0.13 -8.87
N GLU A 126 -30.80 -0.23 -7.88
CA GLU A 126 -31.14 -0.20 -6.44
C GLU A 126 -31.44 1.23 -5.92
N GLY A 127 -31.28 2.29 -6.74
CA GLY A 127 -31.51 3.67 -6.31
C GLY A 127 -30.48 4.22 -5.31
N ARG A 128 -29.28 3.64 -5.26
CA ARG A 128 -28.24 3.94 -4.25
C ARG A 128 -27.12 4.85 -4.75
N ILE A 129 -27.09 5.24 -6.02
CA ILE A 129 -26.08 6.18 -6.55
C ILE A 129 -26.35 7.60 -6.05
N LEU A 130 -25.35 8.22 -5.43
CA LEU A 130 -25.45 9.59 -4.92
C LEU A 130 -24.97 10.62 -5.95
N ARG A 131 -23.87 10.30 -6.65
CA ARG A 131 -23.21 11.20 -7.61
C ARG A 131 -22.25 10.42 -8.51
N GLN A 132 -21.81 11.04 -9.60
CA GLN A 132 -20.69 10.52 -10.38
C GLN A 132 -19.38 10.61 -9.60
N SER A 133 -18.47 9.66 -9.84
CA SER A 133 -17.14 9.68 -9.22
C SER A 133 -16.29 10.83 -9.77
N MET A 134 -15.49 11.46 -8.89
CA MET A 134 -14.48 12.45 -9.29
C MET A 134 -13.14 11.81 -9.68
N GLY A 135 -13.02 10.48 -9.62
CA GLY A 135 -11.79 9.76 -9.92
C GLY A 135 -10.72 9.82 -8.82
N ASP A 136 -10.96 10.53 -7.71
CA ASP A 136 -10.06 10.59 -6.56
C ASP A 136 -10.42 9.52 -5.51
N ASN A 137 -9.61 8.47 -5.44
CA ASN A 137 -9.77 7.36 -4.49
C ASN A 137 -9.27 7.69 -3.06
N THR A 138 -8.63 8.83 -2.87
CA THR A 138 -8.09 9.29 -1.57
C THR A 138 -8.99 10.30 -0.87
N ALA A 139 -9.94 10.91 -1.60
CA ALA A 139 -10.87 11.92 -1.10
C ALA A 139 -11.84 11.42 -0.01
N ALA A 140 -11.90 10.11 0.24
CA ALA A 140 -12.83 9.48 1.19
C ALA A 140 -14.30 9.90 0.94
N LEU A 141 -14.65 10.08 -0.34
CA LEU A 141 -15.96 10.58 -0.75
C LEU A 141 -16.81 9.42 -1.27
N LEU A 142 -17.91 9.14 -0.58
CA LEU A 142 -18.89 8.15 -1.02
C LEU A 142 -19.65 8.68 -2.24
N ASN A 143 -19.75 7.85 -3.27
CA ASN A 143 -20.54 8.16 -4.46
C ASN A 143 -21.79 7.27 -4.61
N PHE A 144 -22.03 6.42 -3.61
CA PHE A 144 -23.24 5.64 -3.44
C PHE A 144 -23.54 5.45 -1.94
N ILE A 145 -24.74 5.00 -1.60
CA ILE A 145 -25.16 4.69 -0.23
C ILE A 145 -24.72 3.25 0.10
N PRO A 146 -23.70 3.00 0.95
CA PRO A 146 -23.31 1.65 1.38
C PRO A 146 -24.37 0.97 2.26
N ARG A 147 -24.27 -0.36 2.45
CA ARG A 147 -25.12 -1.08 3.42
C ARG A 147 -24.68 -0.85 4.85
N MET A 148 -23.37 -0.77 5.06
CA MET A 148 -22.80 -0.29 6.32
C MET A 148 -23.19 1.18 6.51
N ASP A 149 -23.38 1.59 7.76
CA ASP A 149 -23.56 3.00 8.08
C ASP A 149 -22.42 3.87 7.48
N PRO A 150 -22.74 4.92 6.70
CA PRO A 150 -21.73 5.75 6.04
C PRO A 150 -20.69 6.37 6.98
N ASP A 151 -21.12 6.82 8.16
CA ASP A 151 -20.23 7.44 9.14
C ASP A 151 -19.31 6.41 9.79
N ALA A 152 -19.84 5.23 10.10
CA ALA A 152 -19.05 4.09 10.56
C ALA A 152 -18.01 3.65 9.50
N LEU A 153 -18.38 3.61 8.22
CA LEU A 153 -17.47 3.28 7.13
C LEU A 153 -16.31 4.28 7.02
N LEU A 154 -16.62 5.58 7.04
CA LEU A 154 -15.60 6.63 6.96
C LEU A 154 -14.72 6.68 8.22
N ALA A 155 -15.29 6.45 9.41
CA ALA A 155 -14.54 6.33 10.66
C ALA A 155 -13.61 5.11 10.63
N GLY A 156 -14.09 3.96 10.18
CA GLY A 156 -13.31 2.74 10.01
C GLY A 156 -12.18 2.90 9.00
N TYR A 157 -12.45 3.51 7.83
CA TYR A 157 -11.43 3.86 6.84
C TYR A 157 -10.31 4.73 7.44
N ARG A 158 -10.67 5.80 8.17
CA ARG A 158 -9.69 6.67 8.87
C ARG A 158 -8.89 5.88 9.90
N LYS A 159 -9.55 4.99 10.66
CA LYS A 159 -8.89 4.10 11.63
C LYS A 159 -7.87 3.19 10.98
N VAL A 160 -8.18 2.61 9.81
CA VAL A 160 -7.23 1.79 9.05
C VAL A 160 -5.99 2.61 8.69
N LEU A 161 -6.16 3.78 8.08
CA LEU A 161 -5.04 4.65 7.70
C LEU A 161 -4.21 5.10 8.90
N ALA A 162 -4.86 5.56 9.97
CA ALA A 162 -4.21 5.96 11.22
C ALA A 162 -3.36 4.83 11.82
N SER A 163 -3.89 3.59 11.79
CA SER A 163 -3.20 2.42 12.33
C SER A 163 -1.99 2.04 11.48
N ILE A 164 -2.20 1.79 10.18
CA ILE A 164 -1.13 1.29 9.31
C ILE A 164 -0.05 2.36 9.08
N TYR A 165 -0.40 3.64 9.07
CA TYR A 165 0.57 4.73 8.92
C TYR A 165 0.96 5.39 10.24
N SER A 166 0.68 4.76 11.38
CA SER A 166 1.40 5.12 12.59
C SER A 166 2.91 4.78 12.39
N PRO A 167 3.85 5.65 12.81
CA PRO A 167 5.25 5.48 12.46
C PRO A 167 5.84 4.14 12.90
N SER A 168 5.50 3.66 14.10
CA SER A 168 5.99 2.37 14.61
C SER A 168 5.49 1.20 13.78
N GLU A 169 4.18 1.13 13.50
CA GLU A 169 3.58 0.07 12.68
C GLU A 169 4.15 0.05 11.27
N TYR A 170 4.28 1.22 10.64
CA TYR A 170 4.85 1.33 9.30
C TYR A 170 6.29 0.83 9.26
N PHE A 171 7.15 1.27 10.19
CA PHE A 171 8.54 0.86 10.21
C PHE A 171 8.72 -0.62 10.56
N GLU A 172 7.85 -1.19 11.40
CA GLU A 172 7.87 -2.62 11.69
C GLU A 172 7.47 -3.45 10.47
N ARG A 173 6.45 -3.04 9.71
CA ARG A 173 6.11 -3.67 8.43
C ARG A 173 7.22 -3.53 7.40
N ALA A 174 7.82 -2.34 7.26
CA ALA A 174 8.94 -2.10 6.37
C ALA A 174 10.13 -3.01 6.72
N GLN A 175 10.42 -3.18 8.01
CA GLN A 175 11.48 -4.07 8.47
C GLN A 175 11.16 -5.54 8.17
N ALA A 176 9.91 -5.98 8.40
CA ALA A 176 9.47 -7.34 8.10
C ALA A 176 9.56 -7.64 6.59
N MET A 177 9.17 -6.69 5.74
CA MET A 177 9.34 -6.79 4.30
C MET A 177 10.81 -6.90 3.92
N ILE A 178 11.68 -6.02 4.44
CA ILE A 178 13.13 -6.06 4.17
C ILE A 178 13.75 -7.41 4.57
N ALA A 179 13.28 -8.01 5.66
CA ALA A 179 13.75 -9.32 6.10
C ALA A 179 13.33 -10.46 5.16
N ARG A 180 12.21 -10.31 4.44
CA ARG A 180 11.72 -11.27 3.42
C ARG A 180 12.35 -11.02 2.05
N LEU A 181 12.77 -9.80 1.76
CA LEU A 181 13.34 -9.44 0.46
C LEU A 181 14.63 -10.23 0.20
N GLY A 182 14.59 -11.00 -0.90
CA GLY A 182 15.76 -11.70 -1.42
C GLY A 182 16.84 -10.76 -1.95
N VAL A 183 17.70 -11.30 -2.83
CA VAL A 183 18.74 -10.51 -3.48
C VAL A 183 18.08 -9.45 -4.37
N ARG A 184 18.45 -8.18 -4.15
CA ARG A 184 18.00 -7.07 -5.00
C ARG A 184 19.15 -6.56 -5.86
N PRO A 185 18.84 -6.11 -7.08
CA PRO A 185 19.82 -5.37 -7.88
C PRO A 185 20.27 -4.09 -7.15
N ARG A 186 21.59 -3.86 -7.05
CA ARG A 186 22.11 -2.62 -6.44
C ARG A 186 21.73 -1.41 -7.31
N PRO A 187 21.15 -0.34 -6.73
CA PRO A 187 20.91 0.90 -7.49
C PRO A 187 22.25 1.57 -7.82
N ARG A 188 22.28 2.34 -8.91
CA ARG A 188 23.37 3.30 -9.17
C ARG A 188 23.03 4.58 -8.43
N LEU A 189 23.93 5.02 -7.54
CA LEU A 189 23.72 6.22 -6.75
C LEU A 189 24.13 7.46 -7.54
N ALA A 190 23.27 8.47 -7.52
CA ALA A 190 23.55 9.81 -8.01
C ALA A 190 23.78 10.77 -6.84
N PHE A 191 24.35 11.95 -7.13
CA PHE A 191 24.57 12.99 -6.11
C PHE A 191 23.28 13.38 -5.36
N SER A 192 22.15 13.37 -6.08
CA SER A 192 20.82 13.62 -5.50
C SER A 192 20.45 12.64 -4.39
N ASP A 193 20.93 11.38 -4.44
CA ASP A 193 20.61 10.36 -3.44
C ASP A 193 21.31 10.64 -2.11
N TYR A 194 22.57 11.10 -2.16
CA TYR A 194 23.30 11.54 -0.96
C TYR A 194 22.64 12.75 -0.31
N LEU A 195 22.16 13.69 -1.13
CA LEU A 195 21.44 14.86 -0.64
C LEU A 195 20.06 14.48 -0.05
N ALA A 196 19.37 13.51 -0.65
CA ALA A 196 18.13 12.95 -0.11
C ALA A 196 18.37 12.24 1.24
N LEU A 197 19.45 11.48 1.35
CA LEU A 197 19.89 10.85 2.61
C LEU A 197 20.13 11.89 3.69
N PHE A 198 20.95 12.91 3.41
CA PHE A 198 21.24 13.99 4.36
C PHE A 198 19.96 14.70 4.81
N ARG A 199 19.08 15.05 3.86
CA ARG A 199 17.78 15.66 4.18
C ARG A 199 16.89 14.75 5.03
N SER A 200 16.90 13.45 4.75
CA SER A 200 16.18 12.46 5.56
C SER A 200 16.71 12.44 6.99
N PHE A 201 18.04 12.45 7.18
CA PHE A 201 18.66 12.43 8.50
C PHE A 201 18.31 13.69 9.30
N VAL A 202 18.34 14.86 8.67
CA VAL A 202 17.97 16.11 9.32
C VAL A 202 16.47 16.16 9.62
N ARG A 203 15.60 16.00 8.62
CA ARG A 203 14.14 16.13 8.82
C ARG A 203 13.56 15.03 9.70
N GLN A 204 13.88 13.77 9.43
CA GLN A 204 13.28 12.63 10.13
C GLN A 204 14.08 12.24 11.38
N GLY A 205 15.41 12.33 11.32
CA GLY A 205 16.28 11.93 12.42
C GLY A 205 16.45 12.96 13.54
N ILE A 206 16.30 14.26 13.25
CA ILE A 206 16.45 15.33 14.25
C ILE A 206 15.09 15.94 14.60
N PHE A 207 14.36 16.44 13.59
CA PHE A 207 13.17 17.27 13.82
C PHE A 207 11.85 16.49 13.95
N ALA A 208 11.75 15.27 13.41
CA ALA A 208 10.49 14.55 13.45
C ALA A 208 10.15 14.01 14.84
N ARG A 209 8.84 14.03 15.17
CA ARG A 209 8.30 13.44 16.41
C ARG A 209 8.56 11.94 16.53
N TYR A 210 8.73 11.25 15.40
CA TYR A 210 8.96 9.81 15.31
C TYR A 210 10.44 9.42 15.13
N ARG A 211 11.39 10.35 15.38
CA ARG A 211 12.84 10.14 15.20
C ARG A 211 13.38 8.87 15.86
N VAL A 212 12.84 8.48 17.01
CA VAL A 212 13.25 7.25 17.71
C VAL A 212 12.90 6.00 16.89
N ALA A 213 11.67 5.94 16.35
CA ALA A 213 11.25 4.84 15.47
C ALA A 213 12.07 4.81 14.17
N TYR A 214 12.36 5.99 13.61
CA TYR A 214 13.22 6.15 12.43
C TYR A 214 14.65 5.60 12.65
N TRP A 215 15.33 6.02 13.72
CA TRP A 215 16.68 5.54 14.03
C TRP A 215 16.70 4.06 14.41
N ARG A 216 15.67 3.58 15.13
CA ARG A 216 15.50 2.15 15.43
C ARG A 216 15.40 1.32 14.15
N PHE A 217 14.62 1.79 13.17
CA PHE A 217 14.45 1.13 11.87
C PHE A 217 15.74 1.12 11.04
N LEU A 218 16.40 2.27 10.88
CA LEU A 218 17.66 2.35 10.14
C LEU A 218 18.78 1.55 10.80
N GLY A 219 18.91 1.64 12.13
CA GLY A 219 19.89 0.86 12.88
C GLY A 219 19.66 -0.64 12.73
N LYS A 220 18.43 -1.12 12.91
CA LYS A 220 18.10 -2.54 12.73
C LYS A 220 18.39 -3.02 11.30
N THR A 221 18.09 -2.21 10.29
CA THR A 221 18.44 -2.52 8.89
C THR A 221 19.95 -2.55 8.67
N PHE A 222 20.68 -1.57 9.20
CA PHE A 222 22.14 -1.48 9.05
C PHE A 222 22.85 -2.71 9.63
N PHE A 223 22.45 -3.16 10.82
CA PHE A 223 23.10 -4.31 11.47
C PHE A 223 22.63 -5.68 10.95
N ARG A 224 21.37 -5.82 10.48
CA ARG A 224 20.83 -7.12 10.04
C ARG A 224 20.92 -7.35 8.52
N THR A 225 20.66 -6.31 7.74
CA THR A 225 20.54 -6.37 6.29
C THR A 225 21.17 -5.12 5.65
N PRO A 226 22.48 -4.86 5.85
CA PRO A 226 23.15 -3.63 5.41
C PRO A 226 23.01 -3.38 3.90
N ARG A 227 22.89 -4.46 3.11
CA ARG A 227 22.67 -4.40 1.66
C ARG A 227 21.38 -3.66 1.26
N HIS A 228 20.39 -3.58 2.15
CA HIS A 228 19.09 -2.93 1.92
C HIS A 228 18.99 -1.53 2.57
N ILE A 229 20.10 -0.96 3.09
CA ILE A 229 20.04 0.34 3.77
C ILE A 229 19.53 1.47 2.87
N GLY A 230 19.88 1.46 1.58
CA GLY A 230 19.37 2.42 0.60
C GLY A 230 17.85 2.33 0.46
N LEU A 231 17.31 1.11 0.36
CA LEU A 231 15.86 0.89 0.37
C LEU A 231 15.22 1.38 1.67
N ALA A 232 15.81 1.10 2.83
CA ALA A 232 15.26 1.56 4.10
C ALA A 232 15.17 3.08 4.16
N VAL A 233 16.17 3.80 3.66
CA VAL A 233 16.11 5.27 3.56
C VAL A 233 14.98 5.71 2.63
N THR A 234 14.82 5.08 1.46
CA THR A 234 13.70 5.34 0.55
C THR A 234 12.35 5.10 1.23
N LEU A 235 12.18 3.97 1.92
CA LEU A 235 10.95 3.64 2.65
C LEU A 235 10.70 4.60 3.81
N ALA A 236 11.72 5.10 4.49
CA ALA A 236 11.55 6.11 5.52
C ALA A 236 11.07 7.43 4.93
N ILE A 237 11.65 7.89 3.82
CA ILE A 237 11.18 9.08 3.10
C ILE A 237 9.71 8.91 2.67
N MET A 238 9.33 7.77 2.09
CA MET A 238 7.94 7.46 1.75
C MET A 238 7.04 7.45 2.99
N GLY A 239 7.50 6.84 4.09
CA GLY A 239 6.81 6.84 5.38
C GLY A 239 6.51 8.24 5.88
N HIS A 240 7.47 9.17 5.79
CA HIS A 240 7.25 10.56 6.17
C HIS A 240 6.06 11.20 5.42
N HIS A 241 5.92 10.94 4.12
CA HIS A 241 4.79 11.41 3.33
C HIS A 241 3.48 10.81 3.84
N PHE A 242 3.42 9.48 4.06
CA PHE A 242 2.23 8.83 4.60
C PHE A 242 1.84 9.34 5.99
N PHE A 243 2.80 9.55 6.89
CA PHE A 243 2.53 10.06 8.23
C PHE A 243 1.96 11.48 8.19
N THR A 244 2.44 12.29 7.25
CA THR A 244 1.98 13.67 7.07
C THR A 244 0.57 13.71 6.45
N LEU A 245 0.31 12.87 5.44
CA LEU A 245 -1.01 12.75 4.81
C LEU A 245 -2.06 12.24 5.80
N THR A 246 -1.74 11.17 6.53
CA THR A 246 -2.64 10.58 7.54
C THR A 246 -2.98 11.58 8.63
N ARG A 247 -1.99 12.34 9.13
CA ARG A 247 -2.24 13.40 10.11
C ARG A 247 -3.15 14.52 9.58
N ARG A 248 -3.01 14.89 8.29
CA ARG A 248 -3.90 15.87 7.66
C ARG A 248 -5.34 15.36 7.56
N LEU A 249 -5.52 14.06 7.28
CA LEU A 249 -6.83 13.41 7.27
C LEU A 249 -7.46 13.39 8.68
N GLU A 250 -6.66 13.11 9.71
CA GLU A 250 -7.11 13.12 11.12
C GLU A 250 -7.46 14.53 11.61
N SER A 251 -6.72 15.55 11.18
CA SER A 251 -6.98 16.95 11.56
C SER A 251 -8.13 17.60 10.78
N GLY A 252 -8.91 16.83 10.00
CA GLY A 252 -10.07 17.32 9.26
C GLY A 252 -9.81 17.89 7.85
N GLY A 253 -8.63 17.64 7.26
CA GLY A 253 -8.26 18.14 5.93
C GLY A 253 -8.22 19.68 5.84
N PRO A 254 -7.67 20.28 4.77
CA PRO A 254 -7.90 21.70 4.54
C PRO A 254 -9.41 21.89 4.34
N ARG A 255 -10.03 22.82 5.10
CA ARG A 255 -11.27 23.46 4.66
C ARG A 255 -10.97 23.99 3.26
N ARG A 256 -11.53 23.37 2.23
CA ARG A 256 -11.66 24.06 0.96
C ARG A 256 -12.62 25.20 1.26
N ASP A 257 -12.09 26.41 1.36
CA ASP A 257 -12.90 27.61 1.35
C ASP A 257 -13.83 27.50 0.14
N ALA A 258 -15.13 27.43 0.41
CA ALA A 258 -16.15 27.61 -0.59
C ALA A 258 -16.14 29.09 -0.98
N THR A 259 -15.25 29.47 -1.89
CA THR A 259 -15.22 30.79 -2.53
C THR A 259 -14.57 30.69 -3.90
N THR A 260 -15.33 30.26 -4.92
CA THR A 260 -15.83 31.12 -6.00
C THR A 260 -16.76 30.31 -6.91
#